data_AF-A0A968LWP8-F1
#
_entry.id   AF-A0A968LWP8-F1
#
_cell.length_a   1.000
_cell.length_b   1.000
_cell.length_c   1.000
_cell.angle_alpha   90.00
_cell.angle_beta   90.00
_cell.angle_gamma   90.00
#
_symmetry.space_group_name_H-M   'P 1'
#
loop_
_entity.id
_entity.type
_entity.pdbx_description
1 polymer ?
#
loop_
_entity_poly.entity_id
_entity_poly.type
_entity_poly.pdbx_seq_one_letter_code
_entity_poly.pdbx_strand_id
1 'polypeptide(L)'
;MANDRPPVVGTVGRSSGQIRLKVCDNTQQTTIQPQVEASTLPTATVFTDESDAYNRIPASGRERQTVCHSQGEYARDEDGDGFCEVHCNTMEGIWVGLRNFLRPFRGIHKKYLHLYVGMFEWSYNLCWIDFDFLRRLLMPPSTYLPR
;
A
#
# COMPACT_ATOMS: atom_id res chain seq x y z
N MET A 1 10.21 -21.68 -9.65
CA MET A 1 8.75 -21.49 -9.79
C MET A 1 7.94 -22.01 -8.59
N ALA A 2 8.18 -23.23 -8.06
CA ALA A 2 7.48 -23.72 -6.86
C ALA A 2 7.81 -22.97 -5.56
N ASN A 3 9.03 -22.44 -5.40
CA ASN A 3 9.47 -21.71 -4.19
C ASN A 3 9.29 -20.19 -4.24
N ASP A 4 8.79 -19.64 -5.34
CA ASP A 4 8.71 -18.19 -5.47
C ASP A 4 7.53 -17.62 -4.69
N ARG A 5 7.76 -16.58 -3.88
CA ARG A 5 6.68 -15.98 -3.08
C ARG A 5 5.93 -15.01 -3.99
N PRO A 6 4.60 -15.15 -4.16
CA PRO A 6 3.85 -14.22 -5.00
C PRO A 6 4.08 -12.78 -4.52
N PRO A 7 4.49 -11.85 -5.39
CA PRO A 7 4.69 -10.47 -5.01
C PRO A 7 3.37 -9.83 -4.58
N VAL A 8 3.45 -8.85 -3.68
CA VAL A 8 2.33 -8.01 -3.28
C VAL A 8 2.68 -6.59 -3.67
N VAL A 9 1.87 -5.99 -4.54
CA VAL A 9 1.93 -4.56 -4.84
C VAL A 9 1.04 -3.85 -3.84
N GLY A 10 1.48 -2.69 -3.37
CA GLY A 10 0.65 -1.91 -2.47
C GLY A 10 0.86 -0.42 -2.60
N THR A 11 -0.18 0.31 -2.23
CA THR A 11 -0.25 1.77 -2.28
C THR A 11 -0.78 2.25 -0.94
N VAL A 12 -0.17 3.30 -0.39
CA VAL A 12 -0.68 4.02 0.78
C VAL A 12 -0.94 5.47 0.40
N GLY A 13 -2.15 5.96 0.68
CA GLY A 13 -2.47 7.37 0.50
C GLY A 13 -1.87 8.19 1.64
N ARG A 14 -0.93 9.09 1.35
CA ARG A 14 -0.27 9.89 2.40
C ARG A 14 -1.24 10.81 3.14
N SER A 15 -2.24 11.36 2.45
CA SER A 15 -3.27 12.20 3.06
C SER A 15 -4.41 11.40 3.70
N SER A 16 -4.76 10.23 3.16
CA SER A 16 -5.90 9.44 3.64
C SER A 16 -5.52 8.40 4.69
N GLY A 17 -4.26 8.01 4.78
CA GLY A 17 -3.80 6.89 5.60
C GLY A 17 -4.26 5.51 5.11
N GLN A 18 -5.07 5.44 4.05
CA GLN A 18 -5.64 4.19 3.55
C GLN A 18 -4.66 3.42 2.67
N ILE A 19 -4.69 2.10 2.77
CA ILE A 19 -3.87 1.20 1.98
C ILE A 19 -4.71 0.39 1.00
N ARG A 20 -4.11 0.07 -0.16
CA ARG A 20 -4.59 -0.89 -1.14
C ARG A 20 -3.48 -1.87 -1.44
N LEU A 21 -3.75 -3.17 -1.27
CA LEU A 21 -2.80 -4.25 -1.44
C LEU A 21 -3.33 -5.27 -2.45
N LYS A 22 -2.45 -5.79 -3.30
CA LYS A 22 -2.83 -6.82 -4.27
C LYS A 22 -1.71 -7.82 -4.49
N VAL A 23 -2.06 -9.10 -4.39
CA VAL A 23 -1.19 -10.20 -4.79
C VAL A 23 -1.12 -10.23 -6.31
N CYS A 24 0.09 -10.25 -6.85
CA CYS A 24 0.38 -10.20 -8.27
C CYS A 24 1.16 -11.44 -8.72
N ASP A 25 1.14 -11.72 -10.03
CA ASP A 25 1.87 -12.85 -10.59
C ASP A 25 3.38 -12.59 -10.71
N ASN A 26 3.77 -11.32 -10.88
CA ASN A 26 5.16 -10.88 -11.02
C ASN A 26 5.29 -9.38 -10.67
N THR A 27 6.53 -8.89 -10.65
CA THR A 27 6.88 -7.49 -10.38
C THR A 27 7.14 -6.68 -11.66
N GLN A 28 6.66 -7.14 -12.81
CA GLN A 28 6.90 -6.45 -14.08
C GLN A 28 6.03 -5.20 -14.20
N GLN A 29 6.54 -4.22 -14.94
CA GLN A 29 5.87 -2.95 -15.20
C GLN A 29 4.44 -3.11 -15.73
N THR A 30 4.21 -4.08 -16.63
CA THR A 30 2.88 -4.39 -17.21
C THR A 30 1.87 -4.89 -16.16
N THR A 31 2.36 -5.50 -15.07
CA THR A 31 1.53 -5.98 -13.97
C THR A 31 1.32 -4.88 -12.92
N ILE A 32 2.37 -4.13 -12.58
CA ILE A 32 2.37 -3.14 -11.51
C ILE A 32 1.63 -1.87 -11.90
N GLN A 33 1.89 -1.34 -13.10
CA GLN A 33 1.35 -0.04 -13.53
C GLN A 33 -0.18 0.02 -13.45
N PRO A 34 -0.95 -0.97 -13.98
CA PRO A 34 -2.40 -0.94 -13.85
C PRO A 34 -2.89 -0.94 -12.39
N GLN A 35 -2.14 -1.52 -11.45
CA GLN A 35 -2.53 -1.48 -10.04
C GLN A 35 -2.33 -0.09 -9.43
N VAL A 36 -1.22 0.58 -9.75
CA VAL A 36 -0.96 1.96 -9.32
C VAL A 36 -2.05 2.88 -9.89
N GLU A 37 -2.38 2.73 -11.16
CA GLU A 37 -3.39 3.56 -11.81
C GLU A 37 -4.80 3.35 -11.24
N ALA A 38 -5.12 2.11 -10.85
CA ALA A 38 -6.40 1.77 -10.22
C ALA A 38 -6.51 2.24 -8.76
N SER A 39 -5.40 2.35 -8.03
CA SER A 39 -5.38 2.71 -6.61
C SER A 39 -5.12 4.19 -6.34
N THR A 40 -4.76 4.98 -7.37
CA THR A 40 -4.40 6.39 -7.23
C THR A 40 -5.17 7.28 -8.20
N LEU A 41 -5.40 8.54 -7.79
CA LEU A 41 -5.98 9.54 -8.68
C LEU A 41 -5.01 9.87 -9.82
N PRO A 42 -5.51 10.23 -11.03
CA PRO A 42 -4.66 10.68 -12.13
C PRO A 42 -3.78 11.89 -11.79
N THR A 43 -4.22 12.73 -10.84
CA THR A 43 -3.50 13.92 -10.36
C THR A 43 -2.59 13.65 -9.16
N ALA A 44 -2.44 12.39 -8.74
CA ALA A 44 -1.62 12.06 -7.57
C ALA A 44 -0.13 12.06 -7.92
N THR A 45 0.70 12.60 -7.03
CA THR A 45 2.14 12.38 -7.03
C THR A 45 2.44 11.04 -6.37
N VAL A 46 3.16 10.17 -7.07
CA VAL A 46 3.51 8.82 -6.60
C VAL A 46 4.97 8.80 -6.14
N PHE A 47 5.19 8.31 -4.92
CA PHE A 47 6.51 8.15 -4.33
C PHE A 47 6.92 6.68 -4.38
N THR A 48 8.06 6.37 -5.00
CA THR A 48 8.55 4.98 -5.16
C THR A 48 10.00 4.83 -4.76
N ASP A 49 10.46 3.58 -4.64
CA ASP A 49 11.89 3.24 -4.66
C ASP A 49 12.48 3.40 -6.07
N GLU A 50 13.70 2.91 -6.25
CA GLU A 50 14.47 2.92 -7.50
C GLU A 50 13.99 1.91 -8.56
N SER A 51 12.93 1.13 -8.32
CA SER A 51 12.54 0.05 -9.22
C SER A 51 12.09 0.54 -10.60
N ASP A 52 12.67 -0.06 -11.65
CA ASP A 52 12.35 0.26 -13.05
C ASP A 52 10.89 -0.03 -13.43
N ALA A 53 10.20 -0.89 -12.67
CA ALA A 53 8.80 -1.21 -12.91
C ALA A 53 7.87 0.00 -12.77
N TYR A 54 8.34 1.09 -12.16
CA TYR A 54 7.60 2.34 -11.99
C TYR A 54 7.98 3.43 -13.02
N ASN A 55 8.94 3.19 -13.91
CA ASN A 55 9.46 4.20 -14.83
C ASN A 55 8.41 4.77 -15.80
N ARG A 56 7.32 4.05 -16.06
CA ARG A 56 6.23 4.51 -16.93
C ARG A 56 5.06 5.17 -16.22
N ILE A 57 5.12 5.35 -14.89
CA ILE A 57 4.07 6.10 -14.17
C ILE A 57 3.84 7.50 -14.78
N PRO A 58 4.87 8.28 -15.15
CA PRO A 58 4.67 9.60 -15.77
C PRO A 58 3.84 9.57 -17.07
N ALA A 59 3.89 8.47 -17.84
CA ALA A 59 3.09 8.32 -19.04
C ALA A 59 1.57 8.22 -18.77
N SER A 60 1.18 7.94 -17.51
CA SER A 60 -0.21 7.94 -17.07
C SER A 60 -0.72 9.32 -16.61
N GLY A 61 0.10 10.36 -16.70
CA GLY A 61 -0.22 11.72 -16.25
C GLY A 61 0.06 11.99 -14.75
N ARG A 62 0.61 11.01 -14.04
CA ARG A 62 0.98 11.12 -12.62
C ARG A 62 2.41 11.59 -12.47
N GLU A 63 2.65 12.54 -11.58
CA GLU A 63 4.01 12.88 -11.18
C GLU A 63 4.63 11.70 -10.40
N ARG A 64 5.93 11.47 -10.58
CA ARG A 64 6.68 10.45 -9.84
C ARG A 64 7.89 11.08 -9.18
N GLN A 65 8.00 10.87 -7.88
CA GLN A 65 9.19 11.13 -7.08
C GLN A 65 9.77 9.79 -6.61
N THR A 66 11.11 9.68 -6.57
CA THR A 66 11.79 8.40 -6.29
C THR A 66 13.00 8.64 -5.40
N VAL A 67 13.30 7.68 -4.51
CA VAL A 67 14.56 7.63 -3.75
C VAL A 67 15.42 6.47 -4.26
N CYS A 68 16.74 6.61 -4.20
CA CYS A 68 17.67 5.57 -4.65
C CYS A 68 18.49 4.98 -3.49
N HIS A 69 18.04 3.85 -2.95
CA HIS A 69 18.71 3.20 -1.82
C HIS A 69 20.13 2.73 -2.16
N SER A 70 20.38 2.32 -3.41
CA SER A 70 21.73 1.94 -3.87
C SER A 70 22.76 3.08 -3.80
N GLN A 71 22.31 4.33 -3.80
CA GLN A 71 23.15 5.52 -3.66
C GLN A 71 23.21 6.02 -2.20
N GLY A 72 22.61 5.28 -1.26
CA GLY A 72 22.49 5.69 0.14
C GLY A 72 21.42 6.77 0.36
N GLU A 73 20.54 7.01 -0.61
CA GLU A 73 19.44 7.96 -0.51
C GLU A 73 18.19 7.24 0.01
N TYR A 74 17.81 7.51 1.27
CA TYR A 74 16.65 6.89 1.93
C TYR A 74 15.46 7.85 2.10
N ALA A 75 15.74 9.15 2.12
CA ALA A 75 14.75 10.21 2.13
C ALA A 75 15.38 11.46 1.53
N ARG A 76 14.59 12.26 0.82
CA ARG A 76 15.04 13.53 0.23
C ARG A 76 14.12 14.65 0.67
N ASP A 77 14.76 15.75 1.05
CA ASP A 77 14.17 17.06 1.26
C ASP A 77 14.24 17.82 -0.07
N GLU A 78 13.08 18.09 -0.67
CA GLU A 78 12.99 18.69 -2.00
C GLU A 78 12.97 20.23 -1.95
N ASP A 79 12.54 20.84 -0.84
CA ASP A 79 12.39 22.29 -0.69
C ASP A 79 13.39 22.95 0.27
N GLY A 80 14.19 22.14 0.97
CA GLY A 80 15.26 22.56 1.88
C GLY A 80 14.78 23.02 3.24
N ASP A 81 13.55 22.71 3.65
CA ASP A 81 12.99 23.12 4.94
C ASP A 81 13.43 22.24 6.13
N GLY A 82 14.18 21.16 5.84
CA GLY A 82 14.65 20.18 6.82
C GLY A 82 13.70 19.01 7.05
N PHE A 83 12.55 18.97 6.38
CA PHE A 83 11.65 17.83 6.30
C PHE A 83 11.93 17.04 5.01
N CYS A 84 11.94 15.71 5.10
CA CYS A 84 12.15 14.89 3.91
C CYS A 84 10.81 14.35 3.42
N GLU A 85 10.19 15.00 2.44
CA GLU A 85 8.91 14.57 1.88
C GLU A 85 9.09 13.34 0.99
N VAL A 86 10.19 13.22 0.26
CA VAL A 86 10.35 12.17 -0.75
C VAL A 86 10.92 10.93 -0.08
N HIS A 87 10.07 9.95 0.23
CA HIS A 87 10.48 8.66 0.80
C HIS A 87 9.41 7.57 0.59
N CYS A 88 9.80 6.29 0.75
CA CYS A 88 8.89 5.13 0.76
C CYS A 88 8.70 4.46 2.13
N ASN A 89 9.30 5.02 3.19
CA ASN A 89 9.35 4.45 4.56
C ASN A 89 7.99 4.01 5.15
N THR A 90 6.91 4.75 4.88
CA THR A 90 5.56 4.36 5.36
C THR A 90 5.17 2.99 4.81
N MET A 91 5.42 2.76 3.52
CA MET A 91 5.12 1.49 2.87
C MET A 91 6.02 0.37 3.38
N GLU A 92 7.28 0.65 3.65
CA GLU A 92 8.21 -0.31 4.27
C GLU A 92 7.73 -0.78 5.65
N GLY A 93 7.26 0.15 6.48
CA GLY A 93 6.63 -0.16 7.75
C GLY A 93 5.39 -1.06 7.58
N ILE A 94 4.54 -0.76 6.59
CA ILE A 94 3.37 -1.59 6.27
C ILE A 94 3.79 -3.00 5.84
N TRP A 95 4.88 -3.16 5.10
CA TRP A 95 5.40 -4.48 4.73
C TRP A 95 5.87 -5.32 5.91
N VAL A 96 6.50 -4.68 6.90
CA VAL A 96 6.83 -5.33 8.18
C VAL A 96 5.55 -5.75 8.90
N GLY A 97 4.54 -4.88 8.93
CA GLY A 97 3.23 -5.17 9.50
C GLY A 97 2.54 -6.38 8.85
N LEU A 98 2.46 -6.40 7.51
CA LEU A 98 1.88 -7.51 6.76
C LEU A 98 2.64 -8.81 7.04
N ARG A 99 3.98 -8.78 7.06
CA ARG A 99 4.80 -9.96 7.38
C ARG A 99 4.50 -10.49 8.79
N ASN A 100 4.37 -9.61 9.77
CA ASN A 100 4.02 -9.98 11.14
C ASN A 100 2.60 -10.54 11.25
N PHE A 101 1.63 -9.96 10.52
CA PHE A 101 0.27 -10.48 10.44
C PHE A 101 0.23 -11.90 9.83
N LEU A 102 1.03 -12.17 8.79
CA LEU A 102 1.04 -13.48 8.13
C LEU A 102 1.79 -14.57 8.94
N ARG A 103 2.68 -14.17 9.86
CA ARG A 103 3.57 -15.08 10.59
C ARG A 103 2.86 -16.15 11.44
N PRO A 104 1.76 -15.88 12.16
CA PRO A 104 1.05 -16.86 12.97
C PRO A 104 0.43 -18.01 12.16
N PHE A 105 0.14 -17.83 10.88
CA PHE A 105 -0.51 -18.84 10.04
C PHE A 105 0.41 -19.97 9.60
N ARG A 106 1.73 -19.91 9.92
CA ARG A 106 2.71 -21.00 9.73
C ARG A 106 2.75 -21.63 8.33
N GLY A 107 2.50 -20.84 7.29
CA GLY A 107 2.53 -21.30 5.90
C GLY A 107 1.15 -21.20 5.26
N ILE A 108 1.00 -20.23 4.36
CA ILE A 108 -0.25 -19.98 3.64
C ILE A 108 -0.10 -20.54 2.23
N HIS A 109 -1.08 -21.33 1.79
CA HIS A 109 -1.10 -21.82 0.42
C HIS A 109 -1.26 -20.63 -0.55
N LYS A 110 -0.40 -20.53 -1.56
CA LYS A 110 -0.33 -19.36 -2.47
C LYS A 110 -1.68 -18.98 -3.09
N LYS A 111 -2.49 -19.99 -3.45
CA LYS A 111 -3.87 -19.81 -3.96
C LYS A 111 -4.72 -18.91 -3.07
N TYR A 112 -4.53 -18.97 -1.74
CA TYR A 112 -5.36 -18.25 -0.78
C TYR A 112 -4.68 -17.00 -0.19
N LEU A 113 -3.43 -16.70 -0.57
CA LEU A 113 -2.67 -15.57 -0.02
C LEU A 113 -3.44 -14.24 -0.14
N HIS A 114 -4.15 -14.04 -1.25
CA HIS A 114 -4.95 -12.84 -1.49
C HIS A 114 -6.05 -12.62 -0.44
N LEU A 115 -6.64 -13.69 0.13
CA LEU A 115 -7.65 -13.56 1.18
C LEU A 115 -7.05 -13.02 2.47
N TYR A 116 -5.86 -13.49 2.87
CA TYR A 116 -5.16 -13.02 4.06
C TYR A 116 -4.65 -11.58 3.89
N VAL A 117 -4.12 -11.26 2.70
CA VAL A 117 -3.73 -9.88 2.37
C VAL A 117 -4.95 -8.96 2.43
N GLY A 118 -6.11 -9.39 1.92
CA GLY A 118 -7.36 -8.64 2.02
C GLY A 118 -7.85 -8.43 3.45
N MET A 119 -7.72 -9.44 4.32
CA MET A 119 -8.01 -9.29 5.75
C MET A 119 -7.10 -8.24 6.40
N PHE A 120 -5.79 -8.29 6.11
CA PHE A 120 -4.83 -7.31 6.63
C PHE A 120 -5.15 -5.89 6.14
N GLU A 121 -5.39 -5.71 4.84
CA GLU A 121 -5.81 -4.42 4.28
C GLU A 121 -7.06 -3.87 4.98
N TRP A 122 -8.09 -4.71 5.12
CA TRP A 122 -9.34 -4.33 5.75
C TRP A 122 -9.13 -3.93 7.22
N SER A 123 -8.39 -4.73 7.99
CA SER A 123 -8.08 -4.40 9.39
C SER A 123 -7.27 -3.11 9.52
N TYR A 124 -6.25 -2.91 8.67
CA TYR A 124 -5.43 -1.69 8.70
C TYR A 124 -6.27 -0.44 8.41
N ASN A 125 -7.12 -0.50 7.39
CA ASN A 125 -7.99 0.61 7.00
C ASN A 125 -9.06 0.94 8.06
N LEU A 126 -9.47 -0.02 8.90
CA LEU A 126 -10.41 0.20 9.99
C LEU A 126 -9.76 0.69 11.29
N CYS A 127 -8.45 0.54 11.47
CA CYS A 127 -7.76 0.96 12.69
C CYS A 127 -7.58 2.48 12.82
N TRP A 128 -8.05 3.26 11.84
CA TRP A 128 -8.18 4.71 11.95
C TRP A 128 -9.53 5.03 12.60
N ILE A 129 -9.48 5.63 13.80
CA ILE A 129 -10.69 6.17 14.45
C ILE A 129 -11.10 7.42 13.69
N ASP A 130 -11.86 7.23 12.62
CA ASP A 130 -12.57 8.30 11.93
C ASP A 130 -14.06 8.26 12.29
N PHE A 131 -14.80 9.29 11.87
CA PHE A 131 -16.23 9.36 12.11
C PHE A 131 -17.00 8.20 11.46
N ASP A 132 -16.53 7.64 10.34
CA ASP A 132 -17.20 6.50 9.69
C ASP A 132 -16.93 5.19 10.44
N PHE A 133 -15.74 4.99 11.00
CA PHE A 133 -15.41 3.90 11.91
C PHE A 133 -16.28 3.96 13.16
N LEU A 134 -16.33 5.11 13.84
CA LEU A 134 -17.19 5.32 15.00
C LEU A 134 -18.66 5.11 14.65
N ARG A 135 -19.13 5.57 13.49
CA ARG A 135 -20.49 5.34 13.01
C ARG A 135 -20.77 3.86 12.81
N ARG A 136 -19.86 3.10 12.18
CA ARG A 136 -20.02 1.65 11.96
C ARG A 136 -19.98 0.85 13.27
N LEU A 137 -19.19 1.28 14.24
CA LEU A 137 -19.05 0.64 15.54
C LEU A 137 -20.26 0.93 16.46
N LEU A 138 -20.69 2.19 16.54
CA LEU A 138 -21.75 2.65 17.46
C LEU A 138 -23.16 2.49 16.88
N MET A 139 -23.30 2.51 15.56
CA MET A 139 -24.58 2.36 14.87
C MET A 139 -24.49 1.30 13.76
N PRO A 140 -24.21 0.01 14.10
CA PRO A 140 -24.21 -1.03 13.09
C PRO A 140 -25.60 -1.13 12.44
N PRO A 141 -25.69 -1.49 11.14
CA PRO A 141 -26.97 -1.65 10.45
C PRO A 141 -27.91 -2.67 11.09
N SER A 142 -27.38 -3.53 11.96
CA SER A 142 -28.11 -4.53 12.73
C SER A 142 -28.67 -4.02 14.07
N THR A 143 -28.41 -2.76 14.45
CA THR A 143 -28.92 -2.21 15.71
C THR A 143 -30.40 -1.90 15.55
N TYR A 144 -31.23 -2.78 16.10
CA TYR A 144 -32.63 -2.46 16.38
C TYR A 144 -32.66 -1.43 17.52
N LEU A 145 -33.06 -0.19 17.22
CA LEU A 145 -33.36 0.82 18.21
C LEU A 145 -34.88 0.78 18.48
N PRO A 146 -35.35 0.14 19.57
CA PRO A 146 -36.75 0.27 19.96
C PRO A 146 -37.05 1.75 20.28
N ARG A 147 -38.22 2.21 19.82
CA ARG A 147 -38.76 3.54 20.12
C ARG A 147 -39.19 3.64 21.58
#